data_AF-A0A970D6S1-F1
#
_entry.id   AF-A0A970D6S1-F1
#
_cell.length_a   1.000
_cell.length_b   1.000
_cell.length_c   1.000
_cell.angle_alpha   90.00
_cell.angle_beta   90.00
_cell.angle_gamma   90.00
#
_symmetry.space_group_name_H-M   'P 1'
#
loop_
_entity.id
_entity.type
_entity.pdbx_description
1 polymer ?
#
loop_
_entity_poly.entity_id
_entity_poly.type
_entity_poly.pdbx_seq_one_letter_code
_entity_poly.pdbx_strand_id
1 'polypeptide(L)'
;MRRVGKSTLLHQIGHEILGHVKEDNKIYINFESFEFSEISDAKDLVSYIKERIGNNKDRFYLFFDEIQLIKNWEKAINALRVDFDCDIYITGSNSSLLSGDLSSLLAGRYVEFEIKPFSFTEFRELYSDLRLTDKDLFNKYLEFGGMPILKYFSFEKDPSFKYLRDVYNTVIVKDVLSYHNIRDVDLFKRVLNFTIENIGQTFSANSIKNYLKNELIKVSVDTILNYLEMCRQAFIIDKVPRYDYIGKKILKIDEKY
;
A
#
# COMPACT_ATOMS: atom_id res chain seq x y z
N MET A 1 -0.80 -1.69 0.36
CA MET A 1 -1.47 -2.19 1.59
C MET A 1 -0.51 -2.96 2.49
N ARG A 2 -0.65 -2.87 3.83
CA ARG A 2 0.17 -3.64 4.80
C ARG A 2 -0.42 -5.02 5.08
N ARG A 3 0.44 -6.00 5.40
CA ARG A 3 0.09 -7.36 5.86
C ARG A 3 -0.78 -8.21 4.91
N VAL A 4 -0.75 -7.90 3.63
CA VAL A 4 -1.43 -8.69 2.57
C VAL A 4 -0.56 -9.79 1.95
N GLY A 5 0.67 -9.99 2.45
CA GLY A 5 1.57 -11.04 1.96
C GLY A 5 2.58 -10.60 0.89
N LYS A 6 2.81 -9.29 0.69
CA LYS A 6 3.78 -8.77 -0.29
C LYS A 6 5.20 -9.34 -0.10
N SER A 7 5.73 -9.28 1.13
CA SER A 7 7.05 -9.81 1.45
C SER A 7 7.11 -11.32 1.24
N THR A 8 6.03 -12.04 1.59
CA THR A 8 5.91 -13.48 1.33
C THR A 8 5.98 -13.78 -0.16
N LEU A 9 5.23 -13.03 -0.98
CA LEU A 9 5.27 -13.17 -2.44
C LEU A 9 6.66 -12.87 -3.00
N LEU A 10 7.34 -11.83 -2.49
CA LEU A 10 8.71 -11.49 -2.88
C LEU A 10 9.68 -12.65 -2.61
N HIS A 11 9.58 -13.27 -1.44
CA HIS A 11 10.36 -14.46 -1.09
C HIS A 11 10.01 -15.68 -1.96
N GLN A 12 8.72 -15.90 -2.27
CA GLN A 12 8.28 -16.99 -3.14
C GLN A 12 8.83 -16.83 -4.56
N ILE A 13 8.87 -15.61 -5.11
CA ILE A 13 9.50 -15.35 -6.40
C ILE A 13 10.98 -15.77 -6.37
N GLY A 14 11.70 -15.34 -5.34
CA GLY A 14 13.13 -15.63 -5.21
C GLY A 14 13.46 -17.11 -4.96
N HIS A 15 12.60 -17.82 -4.22
CA HIS A 15 12.82 -19.22 -3.84
C HIS A 15 12.24 -20.21 -4.85
N GLU A 16 11.00 -20.01 -5.29
CA GLU A 16 10.28 -20.97 -6.14
C GLU A 16 10.56 -20.71 -7.62
N ILE A 17 10.40 -19.47 -8.09
CA ILE A 17 10.58 -19.14 -9.51
C ILE A 17 12.08 -19.09 -9.86
N LEU A 18 12.88 -18.49 -8.98
CA LEU A 18 14.31 -18.31 -9.17
C LEU A 18 15.14 -19.33 -8.38
N GLY A 19 14.55 -20.46 -7.96
CA GLY A 19 15.26 -21.52 -7.22
C GLY A 19 16.45 -22.14 -7.95
N HIS A 20 16.52 -21.98 -9.28
CA HIS A 20 17.65 -22.44 -10.10
C HIS A 20 18.84 -21.46 -10.09
N VAL A 21 18.66 -20.24 -9.61
CA VAL A 21 19.70 -19.21 -9.51
C VAL A 21 20.48 -19.40 -8.20
N LYS A 22 21.81 -19.21 -8.25
CA LYS A 22 22.69 -19.26 -7.07
C LYS A 22 22.27 -18.21 -6.03
N GLU A 23 22.27 -18.58 -4.76
CA GLU A 23 21.90 -17.67 -3.67
C GLU A 23 22.82 -16.44 -3.58
N ASP A 24 24.11 -16.58 -3.91
CA ASP A 24 25.05 -15.43 -3.94
C ASP A 24 24.67 -14.36 -4.97
N ASN A 25 23.88 -14.73 -5.99
CA ASN A 25 23.38 -13.80 -7.01
C ASN A 25 22.01 -13.22 -6.65
N LYS A 26 21.45 -13.55 -5.48
CA LYS A 26 20.20 -13.01 -4.96
C LYS A 26 20.51 -12.11 -3.77
N ILE A 27 20.08 -10.86 -3.84
CA ILE A 27 20.27 -9.89 -2.76
C ILE A 27 18.90 -9.48 -2.24
N TYR A 28 18.60 -9.86 -1.00
CA TYR A 28 17.38 -9.47 -0.30
C TYR A 28 17.69 -8.37 0.70
N ILE A 29 16.93 -7.29 0.64
CA ILE A 29 17.00 -6.17 1.58
C ILE A 29 15.58 -5.84 2.03
N ASN A 30 15.38 -5.83 3.35
CA ASN A 30 14.15 -5.34 3.96
C ASN A 30 14.48 -4.07 4.74
N PHE A 31 14.00 -2.92 4.29
CA PHE A 31 14.34 -1.62 4.89
C PHE A 31 13.66 -1.38 6.25
N GLU A 32 12.76 -2.25 6.71
CA GLU A 32 12.30 -2.25 8.10
C GLU A 32 13.29 -2.99 9.03
N SER A 33 14.26 -3.74 8.50
CA SER A 33 15.29 -4.43 9.29
C SER A 33 16.38 -3.48 9.78
N PHE A 34 16.76 -3.62 11.05
CA PHE A 34 17.84 -2.86 11.65
C PHE A 34 19.19 -3.09 10.95
N GLU A 35 19.39 -4.26 10.33
CA GLU A 35 20.59 -4.60 9.54
C GLU A 35 20.89 -3.56 8.45
N PHE A 36 19.85 -2.96 7.87
CA PHE A 36 19.98 -1.99 6.78
C PHE A 36 19.65 -0.56 7.21
N SER A 37 19.68 -0.28 8.52
CA SER A 37 19.33 1.03 9.08
C SER A 37 20.22 2.18 8.60
N GLU A 38 21.46 1.88 8.19
CA GLU A 38 22.39 2.85 7.60
C GLU A 38 22.06 3.20 6.15
N ILE A 39 21.22 2.40 5.47
CA ILE A 39 20.77 2.69 4.11
C ILE A 39 19.56 3.60 4.21
N SER A 40 19.78 4.89 4.00
CA SER A 40 18.73 5.91 4.17
C SER A 40 18.29 6.57 2.86
N ASP A 41 19.16 6.54 1.85
CA ASP A 41 18.91 7.15 0.56
C ASP A 41 19.45 6.36 -0.64
N ALA A 42 19.18 6.89 -1.84
CA ALA A 42 19.59 6.29 -3.09
C ALA A 42 21.09 6.04 -3.22
N LYS A 43 21.93 6.94 -2.69
CA LYS A 43 23.39 6.82 -2.77
C LYS A 43 23.88 5.70 -1.88
N ASP A 44 23.32 5.59 -0.67
CA ASP A 44 23.64 4.52 0.27
C ASP A 44 23.29 3.16 -0.35
N LEU A 45 22.08 3.04 -0.90
CA LEU A 45 21.60 1.80 -1.53
C LEU A 45 22.48 1.40 -2.71
N VAL A 46 22.79 2.33 -3.62
CA VAL A 46 23.67 2.05 -4.76
C VAL A 46 25.05 1.61 -4.29
N SER A 47 25.63 2.30 -3.30
CA SER A 47 26.96 1.97 -2.79
C SER A 47 27.00 0.57 -2.16
N TYR A 48 25.99 0.24 -1.35
CA TYR A 48 25.83 -1.07 -0.73
C TYR A 48 25.76 -2.20 -1.78
N ILE A 49 24.92 -2.03 -2.81
CA ILE A 49 24.79 -3.03 -3.87
C ILE A 49 26.06 -3.13 -4.71
N LYS A 50 26.71 -2.01 -5.03
CA LYS A 50 27.99 -2.01 -5.76
C LYS A 50 29.07 -2.79 -5.03
N GLU A 51 29.19 -2.60 -3.72
CA GLU A 51 30.14 -3.34 -2.89
C GLU A 51 29.82 -4.84 -2.86
N ARG A 52 28.54 -5.19 -2.74
CA ARG A 52 28.10 -6.59 -2.65
C ARG A 52 28.23 -7.36 -3.97
N ILE A 53 27.98 -6.71 -5.11
CA ILE A 53 28.17 -7.29 -6.44
C ILE A 53 29.67 -7.34 -6.82
N GLY A 54 30.43 -6.30 -6.44
CA GLY A 54 31.84 -6.17 -6.78
C GLY A 54 32.08 -6.16 -8.29
N ASN A 55 33.04 -6.95 -8.74
CA ASN A 55 33.40 -7.09 -10.16
C ASN A 55 32.70 -8.28 -10.85
N ASN A 56 31.69 -8.88 -10.20
CA ASN A 56 30.98 -10.00 -10.79
C ASN A 56 30.17 -9.53 -12.01
N LYS A 57 30.21 -10.33 -13.09
CA LYS A 57 29.49 -10.07 -14.34
C LYS A 57 28.27 -10.98 -14.53
N ASP A 58 28.02 -11.87 -13.57
CA ASP A 58 26.82 -12.69 -13.56
C ASP A 58 25.58 -11.81 -13.42
N ARG A 59 24.43 -12.36 -13.83
CA ARG A 59 23.14 -11.72 -13.60
C ARG A 59 22.75 -11.79 -12.13
N PHE A 60 22.29 -10.65 -11.58
CA PHE A 60 21.83 -10.53 -10.19
C PHE A 60 20.31 -10.33 -10.09
N TYR A 61 19.74 -10.76 -8.98
CA TYR A 61 18.31 -10.61 -8.66
C TYR A 61 18.20 -9.85 -7.34
N LEU A 62 17.71 -8.62 -7.42
CA LEU A 62 17.65 -7.68 -6.30
C LEU A 62 16.21 -7.60 -5.79
N PHE A 63 16.01 -7.90 -4.52
CA PHE A 63 14.72 -7.91 -3.86
C PHE A 63 14.70 -6.85 -2.76
N PHE A 64 13.89 -5.83 -2.95
CA PHE A 64 13.79 -4.67 -2.09
C PHE A 64 12.40 -4.58 -1.46
N ASP A 65 12.32 -4.90 -0.17
CA ASP A 65 11.06 -4.86 0.59
C ASP A 65 10.90 -3.50 1.29
N GLU A 66 9.72 -2.90 1.14
CA GLU A 66 9.35 -1.57 1.68
C GLU A 66 10.29 -0.43 1.21
N ILE A 67 10.59 -0.39 -0.11
CA ILE A 67 11.53 0.57 -0.73
C ILE A 67 11.18 2.04 -0.46
N GLN A 68 9.91 2.37 -0.19
CA GLN A 68 9.46 3.74 0.03
C GLN A 68 10.05 4.37 1.31
N LEU A 69 10.71 3.58 2.15
CA LEU A 69 11.49 4.07 3.29
C LEU A 69 12.80 4.74 2.85
N ILE A 70 13.28 4.44 1.65
CA ILE A 70 14.53 4.98 1.11
C ILE A 70 14.27 6.27 0.34
N LYS A 71 15.01 7.32 0.67
CA LYS A 71 14.84 8.62 0.00
C LYS A 71 15.41 8.59 -1.43
N ASN A 72 14.63 9.11 -2.38
CA ASN A 72 14.97 9.15 -3.81
C ASN A 72 15.30 7.77 -4.41
N TRP A 73 14.73 6.71 -3.85
CA TRP A 73 15.04 5.32 -4.21
C TRP A 73 14.94 5.04 -5.72
N GLU A 74 14.08 5.75 -6.44
CA GLU A 74 13.89 5.62 -7.88
C GLU A 74 15.17 5.91 -8.69
N LYS A 75 16.02 6.81 -8.19
CA LYS A 75 17.34 7.09 -8.77
C LYS A 75 18.28 5.90 -8.59
N ALA A 76 18.21 5.22 -7.43
CA ALA A 76 18.99 4.02 -7.19
C ALA A 76 18.59 2.89 -8.14
N ILE A 77 17.29 2.63 -8.30
CA ILE A 77 16.79 1.58 -9.20
C ILE A 77 17.25 1.84 -10.64
N ASN A 78 17.14 3.07 -11.11
CA ASN A 78 17.61 3.44 -12.44
C ASN A 78 19.13 3.27 -12.59
N ALA A 79 19.92 3.69 -11.61
CA ALA A 79 21.37 3.53 -11.63
C ALA A 79 21.76 2.04 -11.63
N LEU A 80 21.19 1.24 -10.73
CA LEU A 80 21.51 -0.19 -10.63
C LEU A 80 21.20 -0.94 -11.91
N ARG A 81 20.05 -0.68 -12.54
CA ARG A 81 19.68 -1.30 -13.82
C ARG A 81 20.60 -0.87 -14.99
N VAL A 82 21.21 0.32 -14.92
CA VAL A 82 22.15 0.79 -15.95
C VAL A 82 23.54 0.22 -15.71
N ASP A 83 23.96 0.15 -14.45
CA ASP A 83 25.32 -0.23 -14.06
C ASP A 83 25.52 -1.75 -14.02
N PHE A 84 24.43 -2.54 -13.85
CA PHE A 84 24.48 -3.98 -13.66
C PHE A 84 23.49 -4.76 -14.53
N ASP A 85 23.84 -6.00 -14.88
CA ASP A 85 22.89 -6.96 -15.42
C ASP A 85 22.06 -7.54 -14.26
N CYS A 86 20.89 -6.95 -14.00
CA CYS A 86 20.05 -7.37 -12.89
C CYS A 86 18.55 -7.28 -13.17
N ASP A 87 17.79 -8.16 -12.51
CA ASP A 87 16.35 -8.01 -12.31
C ASP A 87 16.07 -7.43 -10.92
N ILE A 88 15.13 -6.50 -10.85
CA ILE A 88 14.82 -5.76 -9.61
C ILE A 88 13.35 -5.97 -9.27
N TYR A 89 13.11 -6.49 -8.08
CA TYR A 89 11.80 -6.73 -7.50
C TYR A 89 11.63 -5.85 -6.29
N ILE A 90 10.50 -5.16 -6.22
CA ILE A 90 10.27 -4.09 -5.26
C ILE A 90 8.90 -4.27 -4.66
N THR A 91 8.77 -4.05 -3.35
CA THR A 91 7.47 -3.91 -2.69
C THR A 91 7.36 -2.54 -2.02
N GLY A 92 6.11 -2.10 -1.83
CA GLY A 92 5.81 -1.05 -0.89
C GLY A 92 4.36 -1.03 -0.47
N SER A 93 4.10 -0.51 0.73
CA SER A 93 2.78 -0.54 1.34
C SER A 93 1.86 0.62 0.91
N ASN A 94 2.37 1.60 0.17
CA ASN A 94 1.61 2.76 -0.33
C ASN A 94 1.52 2.74 -1.88
N SER A 95 0.36 3.03 -2.45
CA SER A 95 0.17 3.09 -3.92
C SER A 95 0.84 4.31 -4.56
N SER A 96 1.22 5.32 -3.77
CA SER A 96 1.97 6.49 -4.24
C SER A 96 3.33 6.12 -4.83
N LEU A 97 3.86 4.93 -4.50
CA LEU A 97 5.17 4.43 -4.91
C LEU A 97 5.37 4.46 -6.42
N LEU A 98 4.33 4.27 -7.23
CA LEU A 98 4.43 4.30 -8.70
C LEU A 98 3.61 5.44 -9.34
N SER A 99 3.07 6.35 -8.53
CA SER A 99 2.23 7.45 -9.02
C SER A 99 3.05 8.61 -9.60
N GLY A 100 2.49 9.27 -10.64
CA GLY A 100 3.00 10.52 -11.21
C GLY A 100 4.44 10.45 -11.74
N ASP A 101 5.37 11.08 -11.02
CA ASP A 101 6.77 11.31 -11.43
C ASP A 101 7.58 10.01 -11.52
N LEU A 102 7.22 8.98 -10.77
CA LEU A 102 7.98 7.73 -10.74
C LEU A 102 7.78 6.88 -12.00
N SER A 103 6.56 6.90 -12.55
CA SER A 103 6.27 6.34 -13.88
C SER A 103 7.12 6.98 -14.97
N SER A 104 7.42 8.28 -14.85
CA SER A 104 8.27 9.03 -15.79
C SER A 104 9.74 8.64 -15.66
N LEU A 105 10.24 8.44 -14.44
CA LEU A 105 11.63 8.08 -14.17
C LEU A 105 11.95 6.64 -14.58
N LEU A 106 11.03 5.70 -14.39
CA LEU A 106 11.22 4.32 -14.85
C LEU A 106 10.84 4.15 -16.33
N ALA A 107 10.15 5.14 -16.91
CA ALA A 107 9.73 5.22 -18.33
C ALA A 107 8.97 3.96 -18.80
N GLY A 108 8.05 3.46 -17.96
CA GLY A 108 7.24 2.27 -18.28
C GLY A 108 7.99 0.94 -18.28
N ARG A 109 9.26 0.90 -17.85
CA ARG A 109 10.06 -0.34 -17.77
C ARG A 109 9.86 -1.06 -16.43
N TYR A 110 8.60 -1.28 -16.07
CA TYR A 110 8.21 -2.02 -14.88
C TYR A 110 6.90 -2.76 -15.15
N VAL A 111 6.68 -3.81 -14.37
CA VAL A 111 5.39 -4.49 -14.29
C VAL A 111 4.89 -4.30 -12.86
N GLU A 112 3.68 -3.79 -12.73
CA GLU A 112 3.06 -3.51 -11.44
C GLU A 112 1.98 -4.54 -11.14
N PHE A 113 1.96 -5.02 -9.89
CA PHE A 113 0.94 -5.90 -9.37
C PHE A 113 0.38 -5.29 -8.09
N GLU A 114 -0.91 -4.96 -8.10
CA GLU A 114 -1.60 -4.54 -6.89
C GLU A 114 -2.01 -5.79 -6.08
N ILE A 115 -1.36 -5.98 -4.92
CA ILE A 115 -1.68 -7.08 -4.01
C ILE A 115 -2.76 -6.64 -3.03
N LYS A 116 -3.93 -7.29 -3.12
CA LYS A 116 -5.07 -7.09 -2.23
C LYS A 116 -5.11 -8.16 -1.13
N PRO A 117 -5.92 -7.99 -0.07
CA PRO A 117 -6.28 -9.11 0.79
C PRO A 117 -6.91 -10.23 -0.05
N PHE A 118 -6.98 -11.43 0.50
CA PHE A 118 -7.55 -12.57 -0.21
C PHE A 118 -8.93 -12.22 -0.76
N SER A 119 -9.11 -12.50 -2.04
CA SER A 119 -10.42 -12.52 -2.69
C SER A 119 -11.33 -13.52 -2.00
N PHE A 120 -12.64 -13.43 -2.25
CA PHE A 120 -13.57 -14.41 -1.72
C PHE A 120 -13.26 -15.84 -2.19
N THR A 121 -12.72 -16.01 -3.40
CA THR A 121 -12.28 -17.31 -3.92
C THR A 121 -11.13 -17.88 -3.09
N GLU A 122 -10.06 -17.10 -2.87
CA GLU A 122 -8.92 -17.51 -2.04
C GLU A 122 -9.35 -17.73 -0.58
N PHE A 123 -10.28 -16.92 -0.06
CA PHE A 123 -10.85 -17.11 1.27
C PHE A 123 -11.59 -18.45 1.37
N ARG A 124 -12.40 -18.82 0.37
CA ARG A 124 -13.07 -20.13 0.36
C ARG A 124 -12.08 -21.29 0.34
N GLU A 125 -11.01 -21.18 -0.45
CA GLU A 125 -9.93 -22.18 -0.48
C GLU A 125 -9.21 -22.28 0.88
N LEU A 126 -8.93 -21.13 1.50
CA LEU A 126 -8.24 -21.06 2.79
C LEU A 126 -8.99 -21.77 3.94
N TYR A 127 -10.33 -21.77 3.85
CA TYR A 127 -11.24 -22.28 4.88
C TYR A 127 -12.05 -23.50 4.40
N SER A 128 -11.61 -24.19 3.35
CA SER A 128 -12.26 -25.39 2.81
C SER A 128 -12.46 -26.48 3.86
N ASP A 129 -11.54 -26.57 4.82
CA ASP A 129 -11.54 -27.60 5.86
C ASP A 129 -12.66 -27.42 6.89
N LEU A 130 -13.24 -26.21 7.02
CA LEU A 130 -14.29 -25.92 7.99
C LEU A 130 -15.68 -26.44 7.57
N ARG A 131 -15.81 -26.98 6.34
CA ARG A 131 -17.06 -27.56 5.79
C ARG A 131 -18.29 -26.65 5.96
N LEU A 132 -18.08 -25.35 5.91
CA LEU A 132 -19.14 -24.34 5.92
C LEU A 132 -19.77 -24.20 4.53
N THR A 133 -21.01 -23.72 4.46
CA THR A 133 -21.62 -23.40 3.17
C THR A 133 -20.98 -22.14 2.58
N ASP A 134 -21.05 -21.98 1.25
CA ASP A 134 -20.58 -20.76 0.58
C ASP A 134 -21.25 -19.51 1.14
N LYS A 135 -22.53 -19.60 1.53
CA LYS A 135 -23.26 -18.50 2.15
C LYS A 135 -22.67 -18.12 3.52
N ASP A 136 -22.33 -19.10 4.34
CA ASP A 136 -21.73 -18.86 5.65
C ASP A 136 -20.32 -18.27 5.53
N LEU A 137 -19.52 -18.79 4.60
CA LEU A 137 -18.20 -18.24 4.28
C LEU A 137 -18.31 -16.82 3.75
N PHE A 138 -19.29 -16.52 2.90
CA PHE A 138 -19.51 -15.18 2.38
C PHE A 138 -19.90 -14.19 3.49
N ASN A 139 -20.78 -14.58 4.41
CA ASN A 139 -21.13 -13.74 5.56
C ASN A 139 -19.91 -13.46 6.45
N LYS A 140 -19.06 -14.47 6.69
CA LYS A 140 -17.80 -14.28 7.42
C LYS A 140 -16.83 -13.38 6.67
N TYR A 141 -16.72 -13.53 5.36
CA TYR A 141 -15.89 -12.65 4.53
C TYR A 141 -16.36 -11.19 4.58
N LEU A 142 -17.67 -10.94 4.59
CA LEU A 142 -18.21 -9.59 4.76
C LEU A 142 -17.93 -9.02 6.17
N GLU A 143 -17.93 -9.86 7.21
CA GLU A 143 -17.70 -9.43 8.59
C GLU A 143 -16.21 -9.16 8.89
N PHE A 144 -15.31 -10.04 8.43
CA PHE A 144 -13.89 -10.03 8.81
C PHE A 144 -12.96 -9.56 7.69
N GLY A 145 -13.38 -9.64 6.44
CA GLY A 145 -12.55 -9.40 5.26
C GLY A 145 -11.58 -10.55 4.95
N GLY A 146 -10.67 -10.30 4.01
CA GLY A 146 -9.73 -11.29 3.46
C GLY A 146 -8.29 -11.20 3.98
N MET A 147 -8.03 -10.55 5.12
CA MET A 147 -6.65 -10.39 5.60
C MET A 147 -6.03 -11.76 5.96
N PRO A 148 -4.84 -12.13 5.43
CA PRO A 148 -4.28 -13.47 5.59
C PRO A 148 -4.12 -13.95 7.04
N ILE A 149 -3.68 -13.06 7.94
CA ILE A 149 -3.44 -13.38 9.35
C ILE A 149 -4.71 -13.82 10.09
N LEU A 150 -5.91 -13.44 9.60
CA LEU A 150 -7.18 -13.81 10.23
C LEU A 150 -7.40 -15.33 10.28
N LYS A 151 -6.72 -16.11 9.43
CA LYS A 151 -6.76 -17.59 9.49
C LYS A 151 -6.43 -18.12 10.88
N TYR A 152 -5.48 -17.50 11.57
CA TYR A 152 -4.98 -17.97 12.87
C TYR A 152 -5.92 -17.65 14.04
N PHE A 153 -6.95 -16.82 13.83
CA PHE A 153 -7.94 -16.49 14.86
C PHE A 153 -9.23 -17.32 14.73
N SER A 154 -9.35 -18.19 13.74
CA SER A 154 -10.49 -19.12 13.59
C SER A 154 -11.87 -18.44 13.66
N PHE A 155 -11.98 -17.19 13.20
CA PHE A 155 -13.18 -16.34 13.30
C PHE A 155 -13.63 -15.98 14.72
N GLU A 156 -12.76 -16.08 15.72
CA GLU A 156 -13.01 -15.48 17.03
C GLU A 156 -13.07 -13.95 16.89
N LYS A 157 -14.19 -13.35 17.30
CA LYS A 157 -14.48 -11.94 17.06
C LYS A 157 -13.44 -11.01 17.69
N ASP A 158 -13.21 -11.15 18.99
CA ASP A 158 -12.34 -10.24 19.74
C ASP A 158 -10.90 -10.20 19.21
N PRO A 159 -10.17 -11.33 19.03
CA PRO A 159 -8.82 -11.28 18.49
C PRO A 159 -8.80 -10.81 17.03
N SER A 160 -9.78 -11.20 16.21
CA SER A 160 -9.86 -10.77 14.80
C SER A 160 -10.04 -9.25 14.68
N PHE A 161 -11.02 -8.68 15.39
CA PHE A 161 -11.27 -7.24 15.36
C PHE A 161 -10.18 -6.42 16.03
N LYS A 162 -9.52 -6.96 17.07
CA LYS A 162 -8.32 -6.34 17.65
C LYS A 162 -7.21 -6.24 16.61
N TYR A 163 -6.89 -7.34 15.93
CA TYR A 163 -5.89 -7.34 14.86
C TYR A 163 -6.24 -6.34 13.73
N LEU A 164 -7.48 -6.36 13.24
CA LEU A 164 -7.92 -5.43 12.18
C LEU A 164 -7.78 -3.96 12.61
N ARG A 165 -8.14 -3.66 13.87
CA ARG A 165 -7.96 -2.31 14.44
C ARG A 165 -6.49 -1.92 14.55
N ASP A 166 -5.62 -2.84 14.94
CA ASP A 166 -4.18 -2.59 15.04
C ASP A 166 -3.56 -2.35 13.65
N VAL A 167 -4.01 -3.09 12.63
CA VAL A 167 -3.62 -2.84 11.22
C VAL A 167 -4.08 -1.46 10.79
N TYR A 168 -5.36 -1.14 10.98
CA TYR A 168 -5.93 0.16 10.66
C TYR A 168 -5.14 1.31 11.32
N ASN A 169 -4.93 1.23 12.63
CA ASN A 169 -4.18 2.24 13.37
C ASN A 169 -2.74 2.39 12.85
N THR A 170 -2.08 1.29 12.52
CA THR A 170 -0.72 1.32 11.97
C THR A 170 -0.69 2.03 10.61
N VAL A 171 -1.62 1.71 9.71
CA VAL A 171 -1.70 2.34 8.38
C VAL A 171 -2.00 3.84 8.53
N ILE A 172 -2.95 4.21 9.39
CA ILE A 172 -3.29 5.63 9.64
C ILE A 172 -2.06 6.39 10.14
N VAL A 173 -1.36 5.86 11.14
CA VAL A 173 -0.22 6.56 11.73
C VAL A 173 0.97 6.60 10.79
N LYS A 174 1.42 5.44 10.29
CA LYS A 174 2.66 5.36 9.51
C LYS A 174 2.47 5.84 8.07
N ASP A 175 1.42 5.36 7.41
CA ASP A 175 1.29 5.48 5.95
C ASP A 175 0.50 6.73 5.54
N VAL A 176 -0.23 7.34 6.48
CA VAL A 176 -0.97 8.60 6.24
C VAL A 176 -0.41 9.77 7.02
N LEU A 177 -0.51 9.75 8.36
CA LEU A 177 -0.17 10.89 9.21
C LEU A 177 1.33 11.23 9.13
N SER A 178 2.19 10.24 9.39
CA SER A 178 3.65 10.43 9.38
C SER A 178 4.18 10.63 7.96
N TYR A 179 3.77 9.79 6.99
CA TYR A 179 4.24 9.87 5.62
C TYR A 179 3.95 11.24 4.97
N HIS A 180 2.75 11.79 5.19
CA HIS A 180 2.37 13.10 4.64
C HIS A 180 2.62 14.28 5.61
N ASN A 181 3.25 14.05 6.77
CA ASN A 181 3.52 15.07 7.79
C ASN A 181 2.27 15.90 8.18
N ILE A 182 1.14 15.22 8.38
CA ILE A 182 -0.13 15.87 8.72
C ILE A 182 -0.04 16.49 10.11
N ARG A 183 -0.21 17.82 10.19
CA ARG A 183 -0.13 18.58 11.44
C ARG A 183 -1.43 18.52 12.25
N ASP A 184 -2.57 18.68 11.58
CA ASP A 184 -3.88 18.70 12.23
C ASP A 184 -4.53 17.31 12.19
N VAL A 185 -4.12 16.48 13.15
CA VAL A 185 -4.56 15.08 13.26
C VAL A 185 -6.05 15.00 13.68
N ASP A 186 -6.55 15.94 14.47
CA ASP A 186 -7.96 15.94 14.90
C ASP A 186 -8.88 16.20 13.72
N LEU A 187 -8.61 17.25 12.93
CA LEU A 187 -9.37 17.57 11.73
C LEU A 187 -9.31 16.42 10.72
N PHE A 188 -8.13 15.84 10.49
CA PHE A 188 -7.98 14.67 9.63
C PHE A 188 -8.89 13.51 10.08
N LYS A 189 -8.85 13.15 11.36
CA LYS A 189 -9.67 12.06 11.91
C LYS A 189 -11.16 12.35 11.79
N ARG A 190 -11.60 13.60 11.99
CA ARG A 190 -13.01 13.99 11.81
C ARG A 190 -13.47 13.78 10.37
N VAL A 191 -12.69 14.26 9.39
CA VAL A 191 -13.00 14.08 7.96
C VAL A 191 -13.04 12.60 7.59
N LEU A 192 -12.06 11.81 8.05
CA LEU A 192 -12.02 10.38 7.78
C LEU A 192 -13.21 9.63 8.42
N ASN A 193 -13.50 9.86 9.70
CA ASN A 193 -14.63 9.22 10.38
C ASN A 193 -15.96 9.56 9.71
N PHE A 194 -16.16 10.84 9.34
CA PHE A 194 -17.35 11.23 8.58
C PHE A 194 -17.45 10.48 7.26
N THR A 195 -16.33 10.29 6.56
CA THR A 195 -16.30 9.54 5.29
C THR A 195 -16.69 8.08 5.50
N ILE A 196 -16.14 7.43 6.54
CA ILE A 196 -16.42 6.03 6.88
C ILE A 196 -17.88 5.83 7.30
N GLU A 197 -18.48 6.77 8.05
CA GLU A 197 -19.89 6.69 8.43
C GLU A 197 -20.84 6.89 7.24
N ASN A 198 -20.35 7.48 6.15
CA ASN A 198 -21.12 7.78 4.95
C ASN A 198 -20.69 6.95 3.73
N ILE A 199 -20.13 5.75 3.95
CA ILE A 199 -19.72 4.84 2.87
C ILE A 199 -20.86 4.64 1.86
N GLY A 200 -20.53 4.78 0.57
CA GLY A 200 -21.47 4.59 -0.54
C GLY A 200 -22.44 5.76 -0.78
N GLN A 201 -22.37 6.82 0.03
CA GLN A 201 -23.10 8.07 -0.19
C GLN A 201 -22.29 9.07 -1.01
N THR A 202 -22.97 10.05 -1.61
CA THR A 202 -22.31 11.10 -2.38
C THR A 202 -21.58 12.06 -1.45
N PHE A 203 -20.31 12.28 -1.72
CA PHE A 203 -19.44 13.12 -0.92
C PHE A 203 -19.37 14.55 -1.47
N SER A 204 -19.41 15.58 -0.64
CA SER A 204 -19.24 16.98 -1.07
C SER A 204 -18.27 17.71 -0.14
N ALA A 205 -17.04 17.91 -0.60
CA ALA A 205 -16.01 18.63 0.16
C ALA A 205 -16.42 20.08 0.50
N ASN A 206 -17.21 20.72 -0.37
CA ASN A 206 -17.79 22.04 -0.10
C ASN A 206 -18.79 22.01 1.05
N SER A 207 -19.66 20.99 1.10
CA SER A 207 -20.65 20.85 2.17
C SER A 207 -19.96 20.64 3.52
N ILE A 208 -18.93 19.80 3.56
CA ILE A 208 -18.12 19.54 4.77
C ILE A 208 -17.41 20.81 5.23
N LYS A 209 -16.74 21.52 4.32
CA LYS A 209 -16.11 22.81 4.63
C LYS A 209 -17.10 23.80 5.25
N ASN A 210 -18.28 23.94 4.65
CA ASN A 210 -19.30 24.87 5.14
C ASN A 210 -19.82 24.48 6.53
N TYR A 211 -20.01 23.18 6.78
CA TYR A 211 -20.39 22.68 8.09
C TYR A 211 -19.32 22.95 9.14
N LEU A 212 -18.06 22.59 8.87
CA LEU A 212 -16.93 22.84 9.76
C LEU A 212 -16.75 24.34 10.07
N LYS A 213 -16.98 25.21 9.07
CA LYS A 213 -16.96 26.66 9.29
C LYS A 213 -18.00 27.12 10.32
N ASN A 214 -19.19 26.52 10.34
CA ASN A 214 -20.23 26.82 11.34
C ASN A 214 -19.82 26.35 12.74
N GLU A 215 -19.07 25.26 12.81
CA GLU A 215 -18.41 24.76 14.04
C GLU A 215 -17.12 25.52 14.40
N LEU A 216 -16.87 26.68 13.77
CA LEU A 216 -15.69 27.53 13.97
C LEU A 216 -14.35 26.89 13.58
N ILE A 217 -14.38 25.80 12.80
CA ILE A 217 -13.21 25.12 12.26
C ILE A 217 -12.95 25.60 10.82
N LYS A 218 -11.79 26.21 10.58
CA LYS A 218 -11.40 26.70 9.25
C LYS A 218 -10.64 25.64 8.48
N VAL A 219 -11.13 25.26 7.31
CA VAL A 219 -10.47 24.33 6.38
C VAL A 219 -10.74 24.71 4.92
N SER A 220 -9.83 24.40 4.01
CA SER A 220 -10.06 24.54 2.57
C SER A 220 -10.66 23.26 1.98
N VAL A 221 -11.28 23.38 0.79
CA VAL A 221 -11.75 22.21 0.04
C VAL A 221 -10.58 21.30 -0.32
N ASP A 222 -9.47 21.90 -0.76
CA ASP A 222 -8.27 21.18 -1.16
C ASP A 222 -7.69 20.35 0.00
N THR A 223 -7.68 20.88 1.23
CA THR A 223 -7.23 20.11 2.40
C THR A 223 -8.09 18.87 2.64
N ILE A 224 -9.42 18.98 2.53
CA ILE A 224 -10.34 17.84 2.67
C ILE A 224 -10.06 16.80 1.58
N LEU A 225 -9.97 17.23 0.33
CA LEU A 225 -9.71 16.32 -0.80
C LEU A 225 -8.34 15.66 -0.69
N ASN A 226 -7.31 16.39 -0.27
CA ASN A 226 -5.99 15.85 -0.03
C ASN A 226 -6.00 14.78 1.07
N TYR A 227 -6.73 14.98 2.17
CA TYR A 227 -6.86 13.95 3.21
C TYR A 227 -7.49 12.66 2.67
N LEU A 228 -8.53 12.76 1.85
CA LEU A 228 -9.16 11.58 1.23
C LEU A 228 -8.22 10.90 0.25
N GLU A 229 -7.48 11.68 -0.55
CA GLU A 229 -6.51 11.15 -1.50
C GLU A 229 -5.37 10.44 -0.78
N MET A 230 -4.87 10.97 0.34
CA MET A 230 -3.88 10.30 1.19
C MET A 230 -4.42 8.98 1.76
N CYS A 231 -5.68 8.96 2.23
CA CYS A 231 -6.35 7.73 2.68
C CYS A 231 -6.51 6.71 1.55
N ARG A 232 -6.86 7.18 0.34
CA ARG A 232 -6.96 6.35 -0.86
C ARG A 232 -5.62 5.75 -1.23
N GLN A 233 -4.56 6.55 -1.19
CA GLN A 233 -3.20 6.10 -1.50
C GLN A 233 -2.72 5.00 -0.53
N ALA A 234 -3.09 5.15 0.75
CA ALA A 234 -2.83 4.16 1.80
C ALA A 234 -3.80 2.97 1.82
N PHE A 235 -4.71 2.83 0.83
CA PHE A 235 -5.70 1.76 0.72
C PHE A 235 -6.68 1.68 1.90
N ILE A 236 -7.00 2.80 2.54
CA ILE A 236 -8.00 2.87 3.62
C ILE A 236 -9.42 3.03 3.04
N ILE A 237 -9.54 3.82 1.97
CA ILE A 237 -10.80 4.06 1.26
C ILE A 237 -10.58 3.92 -0.24
N ASP A 238 -11.63 3.57 -0.96
CA ASP A 238 -11.63 3.60 -2.43
C ASP A 238 -12.52 4.73 -2.92
N LYS A 239 -12.15 5.35 -4.04
CA LYS A 239 -12.96 6.37 -4.68
C LYS A 239 -13.73 5.75 -5.83
N VAL A 240 -15.06 5.86 -5.80
CA VAL A 240 -15.93 5.43 -6.89
C VAL A 240 -16.32 6.64 -7.73
N PRO A 241 -15.71 6.84 -8.91
CA PRO A 241 -16.09 7.93 -9.81
C PRO A 241 -17.50 7.65 -10.35
N ARG A 242 -18.26 8.70 -10.67
CA ARG A 242 -19.50 8.47 -11.42
C ARG A 242 -19.23 8.37 -12.91
N TYR A 243 -19.99 7.49 -13.54
CA TYR A 243 -19.88 7.18 -14.95
C TYR A 243 -20.79 8.07 -15.83
N ASP A 244 -21.92 8.55 -15.30
CA ASP A 244 -22.95 9.29 -16.06
C ASP A 244 -22.76 10.82 -16.02
N TYR A 245 -21.59 11.30 -16.43
CA TYR A 245 -21.31 12.73 -16.53
C TYR A 245 -21.14 13.19 -17.97
N ILE A 246 -21.91 14.21 -18.37
CA ILE A 246 -21.78 14.88 -19.66
C ILE A 246 -21.47 16.37 -19.44
N GLY A 247 -20.49 16.88 -20.20
CA GLY A 247 -20.12 18.30 -20.21
C GLY A 247 -19.56 18.78 -18.87
N LYS A 248 -20.02 19.96 -18.41
CA LYS A 248 -19.51 20.58 -17.16
C LYS A 248 -19.74 19.73 -15.89
N LYS A 249 -20.58 18.70 -15.94
CA LYS A 249 -20.79 17.78 -14.81
C LYS A 249 -19.53 16.96 -14.48
N ILE A 250 -18.64 16.73 -15.46
CA ILE A 250 -17.34 16.05 -15.26
C ILE A 250 -16.45 16.81 -14.26
N LEU A 251 -16.64 18.12 -14.13
CA LEU A 251 -15.87 18.98 -13.22
C LEU A 251 -16.40 18.97 -11.79
N LYS A 252 -17.51 18.26 -11.50
CA LYS A 252 -18.05 18.16 -10.15
C LYS A 252 -17.26 17.13 -9.34
N ILE A 253 -17.00 17.50 -8.09
CA ILE A 253 -16.35 16.66 -7.09
C ILE A 253 -17.44 16.14 -6.15
N ASP A 254 -18.26 15.21 -6.67
CA ASP A 254 -19.39 14.59 -5.97
C ASP A 254 -19.37 13.04 -6.03
N GLU A 255 -18.16 12.50 -5.97
CA GLU A 255 -17.88 11.06 -5.99
C GLU A 255 -18.34 10.36 -4.72
N LYS A 256 -18.32 9.03 -4.74
CA LYS A 256 -18.58 8.21 -3.55
C LYS A 256 -17.26 7.64 -3.04
N TYR A 257 -17.19 7.47 -1.73
CA TYR A 257 -16.08 6.81 -1.04
C TYR A 257 -16.61 5.65 -0.22
#